data_AF-A0A2N7YVH2-F1
#
_entry.id   AF-A0A2N7YVH2-F1
#
_cell.length_a   1.000
_cell.length_b   1.000
_cell.length_c   1.000
_cell.angle_alpha   90.00
_cell.angle_beta   90.00
_cell.angle_gamma   90.00
#
_symmetry.space_group_name_H-M   'P 1'
#
loop_
_entity.id
_entity.type
_entity.pdbx_description
1 polymer ?
#
loop_
_entity_poly.entity_id
_entity_poly.type
_entity_poly.pdbx_seq_one_letter_code
_entity_poly.pdbx_strand_id
1 'polypeptide(L)'
;MKKTVFLLSTLALLTACNQESKAPAKPAPPSVQATLVPQTPPTDSWVGKWIGVEGLHLTIAKDDSIGRGHYLLTMQYGLDADAAGTFKGEAAEDGIAFTRPDGPQQLRAGDGAATGLKWLADKKNCLIVATGEGYCR
;
A
#
# COMPACT_ATOMS: atom_id res chain seq x y z
N MET A 1 31.82 71.63 -57.75
CA MET A 1 30.86 70.75 -58.48
C MET A 1 30.35 69.70 -57.51
N LYS A 2 29.01 69.54 -57.40
CA LYS A 2 28.23 68.55 -56.61
C LYS A 2 28.34 68.65 -55.07
N LYS A 3 27.27 68.65 -54.28
CA LYS A 3 25.83 68.89 -54.45
C LYS A 3 25.28 69.15 -53.02
N THR A 4 24.31 70.04 -52.94
CA THR A 4 23.63 70.62 -51.78
C THR A 4 22.84 69.61 -50.93
N VAL A 5 22.89 69.68 -49.59
CA VAL A 5 21.92 70.30 -48.63
C VAL A 5 20.62 69.48 -48.46
N PHE A 6 20.25 69.09 -47.23
CA PHE A 6 19.10 69.63 -46.46
C PHE A 6 18.87 68.88 -45.14
N LEU A 7 18.80 69.67 -44.06
CA LEU A 7 18.14 69.35 -42.79
C LEU A 7 16.66 69.01 -43.02
N LEU A 8 16.06 68.18 -42.18
CA LEU A 8 14.95 68.62 -41.29
C LEU A 8 14.46 67.44 -40.46
N SER A 9 14.38 67.70 -39.15
CA SER A 9 13.70 66.88 -38.16
C SER A 9 12.18 66.92 -38.38
N THR A 10 11.51 65.78 -38.35
CA THR A 10 10.09 65.68 -37.97
C THR A 10 9.87 64.42 -37.14
N LEU A 11 9.39 64.66 -35.92
CA LEU A 11 8.99 63.69 -34.91
C LEU A 11 7.58 63.19 -35.26
N ALA A 12 7.40 61.87 -35.41
CA ALA A 12 6.08 61.25 -35.52
C ALA A 12 5.97 60.14 -34.47
N LEU A 13 5.19 60.42 -33.42
CA LEU A 13 4.72 59.45 -32.44
C LEU A 13 3.69 58.54 -33.12
N LEU A 14 3.99 57.24 -33.21
CA LEU A 14 3.01 56.20 -33.51
C LEU A 14 2.95 55.26 -32.31
N THR A 15 1.98 55.54 -31.44
CA THR A 15 1.46 54.59 -30.46
C THR A 15 0.62 53.55 -31.20
N ALA A 16 1.15 52.34 -31.37
CA ALA A 16 0.36 51.18 -31.77
C ALA A 16 0.33 50.19 -30.60
N CYS A 17 -0.79 50.18 -29.88
CA CYS A 17 -1.09 49.21 -28.84
C CYS A 17 -1.17 47.81 -29.47
N ASN A 18 -0.21 46.94 -29.15
CA ASN A 18 -0.29 45.53 -29.48
C ASN A 18 -1.23 44.85 -28.47
N GLN A 19 -2.54 44.84 -28.75
CA GLN A 19 -3.50 44.05 -27.98
C GLN A 19 -3.38 42.58 -28.39
N GLU A 20 -2.51 41.86 -27.67
CA GLU A 20 -2.52 40.39 -27.67
C GLU A 20 -3.91 39.95 -27.15
N SER A 21 -4.72 39.40 -28.05
CA SER A 21 -6.04 38.87 -27.71
C SER A 21 -5.86 37.64 -26.83
N LYS A 22 -5.99 37.83 -25.52
CA LYS A 22 -6.01 36.74 -24.54
C LYS A 22 -7.22 35.86 -24.82
N ALA A 23 -7.01 34.76 -25.53
CA ALA A 23 -7.98 33.69 -25.60
C ALA A 23 -8.40 33.28 -24.18
N PRO A 24 -9.69 33.08 -23.89
CA PRO A 24 -10.13 32.62 -22.58
C PRO A 24 -9.44 31.28 -22.30
N ALA A 25 -8.68 31.22 -21.20
CA ALA A 25 -8.04 30.00 -20.76
C ALA A 25 -9.12 28.94 -20.50
N LYS A 26 -9.07 27.84 -21.24
CA LYS A 26 -9.87 26.64 -20.99
C LYS A 26 -9.70 26.26 -19.51
N PRO A 27 -10.78 25.95 -18.77
CA PRO A 27 -10.64 25.48 -17.39
C PRO A 27 -9.70 24.28 -17.36
N ALA A 28 -8.69 24.34 -16.49
CA ALA A 28 -7.84 23.18 -16.25
C ALA A 28 -8.74 22.00 -15.85
N PRO A 29 -8.46 20.77 -16.33
CA PRO A 29 -9.20 19.60 -15.89
C PRO A 29 -9.13 19.51 -14.35
N PRO A 30 -10.20 19.02 -13.69
CA PRO A 30 -10.20 18.86 -12.25
C PRO A 30 -8.96 18.09 -11.84
N SER A 31 -8.18 18.69 -10.93
CA SER A 31 -6.97 18.09 -10.39
C SER A 31 -7.34 16.73 -9.80
N VAL A 32 -6.85 15.66 -10.40
CA VAL A 32 -7.00 14.32 -9.86
C VAL A 32 -6.16 14.30 -8.60
N GLN A 33 -6.81 14.53 -7.45
CA GLN A 33 -6.22 14.31 -6.15
C GLN A 33 -5.95 12.81 -6.06
N ALA A 34 -4.72 12.40 -6.39
CA ALA A 34 -4.26 11.05 -6.15
C ALA A 34 -4.47 10.74 -4.67
N THR A 35 -5.47 9.92 -4.35
CA THR A 35 -5.68 9.43 -2.99
C THR A 35 -4.40 8.70 -2.61
N LEU A 36 -3.67 9.25 -1.65
CA LEU A 36 -2.43 8.65 -1.16
C LEU A 36 -2.80 7.32 -0.50
N VAL A 37 -2.60 6.22 -1.24
CA VAL A 37 -2.63 4.88 -0.65
C VAL A 37 -1.65 4.89 0.53
N PRO A 38 -2.03 4.38 1.72
CA PRO A 38 -1.13 4.31 2.86
C PRO A 38 0.20 3.72 2.43
N GLN A 39 1.28 4.45 2.72
CA GLN A 39 2.64 4.03 2.33
C GLN A 39 3.06 2.70 2.99
N THR A 40 2.32 2.27 4.01
CA THR A 40 2.57 1.06 4.78
C THR A 40 1.29 0.24 4.85
N PRO A 41 1.28 -1.02 4.38
CA PRO A 41 0.12 -1.90 4.53
C PRO A 41 -0.25 -2.07 6.00
N PRO A 42 -1.55 -2.06 6.37
CA PRO A 42 -1.98 -2.27 7.77
C PRO A 42 -1.44 -3.56 8.39
N THR A 43 -1.23 -4.59 7.56
CA THR A 43 -0.65 -5.89 7.90
C THR A 43 0.79 -5.82 8.41
N ASP A 44 1.50 -4.70 8.20
CA ASP A 44 2.81 -4.49 8.82
C ASP A 44 2.75 -4.49 10.35
N SER A 45 1.61 -4.11 10.93
CA SER A 45 1.37 -4.16 12.38
C SER A 45 1.32 -5.61 12.93
N TRP A 46 1.30 -6.60 12.04
CA TRP A 46 1.25 -8.02 12.38
C TRP A 46 2.64 -8.67 12.42
N VAL A 47 3.70 -7.97 12.01
CA VAL A 47 5.07 -8.48 12.10
C VAL A 47 5.40 -8.89 13.54
N GLY A 48 6.03 -10.05 13.69
CA GLY A 48 6.37 -10.64 14.98
C GLY A 48 5.77 -12.04 15.19
N LYS A 49 5.88 -12.53 16.42
CA LYS A 49 5.44 -13.87 16.82
C LYS A 49 4.02 -13.85 17.40
N TRP A 50 3.24 -14.85 17.00
CA TRP A 50 1.87 -15.11 17.44
C TRP A 50 1.76 -16.57 17.89
N ILE A 51 0.96 -16.83 18.92
CA ILE A 51 0.91 -18.13 19.61
C ILE A 51 -0.46 -18.76 19.46
N GLY A 52 -0.49 -20.00 18.96
CA GLY A 52 -1.67 -20.85 18.91
C GLY A 52 -1.69 -21.85 20.07
N VAL A 53 -2.69 -22.74 20.05
CA VAL A 53 -2.78 -23.85 21.02
C VAL A 53 -1.81 -24.97 20.66
N GLU A 54 -1.49 -25.85 21.60
CA GLU A 54 -0.83 -27.15 21.30
C GLU A 54 0.50 -27.04 20.54
N GLY A 55 1.22 -25.92 20.67
CA GLY A 55 2.50 -25.69 20.01
C GLY A 55 2.40 -25.03 18.63
N LEU A 56 1.18 -24.75 18.14
CA LEU A 56 0.99 -23.92 16.96
C LEU A 56 1.60 -22.54 17.18
N HIS A 57 2.28 -22.02 16.17
CA HIS A 57 2.83 -20.67 16.20
C HIS A 57 2.89 -20.09 14.79
N LEU A 58 2.93 -18.78 14.73
CA LEU A 58 3.13 -18.03 13.50
C LEU A 58 4.13 -16.90 13.76
N THR A 59 5.17 -16.82 12.97
CA THR A 59 6.07 -15.67 12.93
C THR A 59 5.93 -15.01 11.57
N ILE A 60 5.62 -13.72 11.58
CA ILE A 60 5.48 -12.88 10.38
C ILE A 60 6.71 -11.98 10.30
N ALA A 61 7.45 -12.06 9.20
CA ALA A 61 8.53 -11.14 8.86
C ALA A 61 8.21 -10.45 7.52
N LYS A 62 8.75 -9.25 7.31
CA LYS A 62 8.71 -8.61 5.99
C LYS A 62 9.62 -9.37 5.03
N ASP A 63 9.20 -9.50 3.77
CA ASP A 63 10.05 -9.94 2.67
C ASP A 63 10.58 -8.71 1.92
N ASP A 64 11.61 -8.08 2.49
CA ASP A 64 12.23 -6.88 1.93
C ASP A 64 12.89 -7.13 0.56
N SER A 65 13.10 -8.39 0.17
CA SER A 65 13.64 -8.76 -1.14
C SER A 65 12.65 -8.54 -2.29
N ILE A 66 11.35 -8.57 -1.99
CA ILE A 66 10.27 -8.33 -2.96
C ILE A 66 9.73 -6.90 -2.78
N GLY A 67 9.56 -6.47 -1.53
CA GLY A 67 9.15 -5.10 -1.19
C GLY A 67 7.95 -5.05 -0.25
N ARG A 68 7.37 -3.85 -0.13
CA ARG A 68 6.27 -3.59 0.80
C ARG A 68 5.07 -4.48 0.52
N GLY A 69 4.43 -4.96 1.59
CA GLY A 69 3.27 -5.83 1.48
C GLY A 69 3.58 -7.29 1.23
N HIS A 70 4.85 -7.66 1.09
CA HIS A 70 5.28 -9.06 1.01
C HIS A 70 5.84 -9.53 2.35
N TYR A 71 5.54 -10.78 2.71
CA TYR A 71 5.86 -11.34 4.01
C TYR A 71 6.39 -12.77 3.89
N LEU A 72 7.20 -13.17 4.87
CA LEU A 72 7.53 -14.55 5.17
C LEU A 72 6.74 -14.99 6.41
N LEU A 73 5.95 -16.06 6.25
CA LEU A 73 5.09 -16.62 7.27
C LEU A 73 5.68 -17.97 7.71
N THR A 74 6.42 -17.98 8.81
CA THR A 74 6.98 -19.20 9.39
C THR A 74 6.06 -19.74 10.47
N MET A 75 5.54 -20.95 10.29
CA MET A 75 4.45 -21.46 11.13
C MET A 75 4.54 -22.96 11.41
N GLN A 76 4.03 -23.35 12.58
CA GLN A 76 3.47 -24.66 12.88
C GLN A 76 1.94 -24.48 12.90
N TYR A 77 1.23 -25.14 12.00
CA TYR A 77 -0.20 -24.94 11.75
C TYR A 77 -1.06 -26.19 11.98
N GLY A 78 -0.44 -27.28 12.41
CA GLY A 78 -1.10 -28.50 12.86
C GLY A 78 -0.18 -29.28 13.78
N LEU A 79 -0.54 -30.53 14.11
CA LEU A 79 0.28 -31.40 14.97
C LEU A 79 1.14 -32.39 14.19
N ASP A 80 0.85 -32.54 12.90
CA ASP A 80 1.59 -33.41 12.01
C ASP A 80 2.96 -32.81 11.63
N ALA A 81 3.91 -33.67 11.27
CA ALA A 81 5.29 -33.28 10.98
C ALA A 81 5.41 -32.40 9.73
N ASP A 82 4.48 -32.51 8.79
CA ASP A 82 4.37 -31.72 7.58
C ASP A 82 3.48 -30.47 7.75
N ALA A 83 2.85 -30.31 8.91
CA ALA A 83 2.07 -29.14 9.27
C ALA A 83 2.95 -27.97 9.75
N ALA A 84 4.11 -27.78 9.12
CA ALA A 84 5.08 -26.74 9.42
C ALA A 84 5.76 -26.21 8.15
N GLY A 85 6.18 -24.95 8.15
CA GLY A 85 6.96 -24.39 7.04
C GLY A 85 7.10 -22.87 7.07
N THR A 86 7.76 -22.35 6.04
CA THR A 86 7.81 -20.91 5.76
C THR A 86 7.20 -20.65 4.40
N PHE A 87 6.19 -19.78 4.36
CA PHE A 87 5.39 -19.49 3.16
C PHE A 87 5.47 -18.01 2.81
N LYS A 88 5.44 -17.71 1.51
CA LYS A 88 5.35 -16.33 1.03
C LYS A 88 3.91 -15.86 1.14
N GLY A 89 3.72 -14.68 1.72
CA GLY A 89 2.44 -14.01 1.81
C GLY A 89 2.46 -12.63 1.17
N GLU A 90 1.29 -12.15 0.78
CA GLU A 90 1.08 -10.83 0.19
C GLU A 90 -0.12 -10.14 0.87
N ALA A 91 0.01 -8.84 1.13
CA ALA A 91 -1.07 -8.01 1.63
C ALA A 91 -2.23 -8.03 0.63
N ALA A 92 -3.42 -8.36 1.14
CA ALA A 92 -4.69 -8.35 0.44
C ALA A 92 -5.68 -7.46 1.21
N GLU A 93 -6.85 -7.20 0.61
CA GLU A 93 -7.89 -6.34 1.20
C GLU A 93 -8.23 -6.75 2.64
N ASP A 94 -8.37 -8.05 2.88
CA ASP A 94 -8.79 -8.61 4.17
C ASP A 94 -7.65 -9.19 5.01
N GLY A 95 -6.38 -8.94 4.68
CA GLY A 95 -5.24 -9.45 5.47
C GLY A 95 -4.06 -9.91 4.63
N ILE A 96 -3.54 -11.11 4.86
CA ILE A 96 -2.41 -11.67 4.11
C ILE A 96 -2.85 -12.93 3.37
N ALA A 97 -2.81 -12.88 2.04
CA ALA A 97 -3.03 -14.04 1.17
C ALA A 97 -1.73 -14.85 1.05
N PHE A 98 -1.81 -16.17 1.11
CA PHE A 98 -0.65 -17.04 0.97
C PHE A 98 -1.06 -18.44 0.48
N THR A 99 -0.09 -19.32 0.19
CA THR A 99 -0.37 -20.69 -0.25
C THR A 99 0.53 -21.67 0.49
N ARG A 100 -0.05 -22.80 0.92
CA ARG A 100 0.62 -23.94 1.56
C ARG A 100 0.27 -25.22 0.79
N PRO A 101 0.82 -26.39 1.16
CA PRO A 101 0.50 -27.67 0.50
C PRO A 101 -0.99 -28.01 0.50
N ASP A 102 -1.75 -27.52 1.49
CA ASP A 102 -3.20 -27.69 1.62
C ASP A 102 -4.02 -26.67 0.83
N GLY A 103 -3.38 -25.75 0.10
CA GLY A 103 -4.03 -24.84 -0.85
C GLY A 103 -3.86 -23.36 -0.52
N PRO A 104 -4.61 -22.49 -1.21
CA PRO A 104 -4.62 -21.06 -0.96
C PRO A 104 -5.29 -20.75 0.38
N GLN A 105 -4.68 -19.84 1.14
CA GLN A 105 -5.11 -19.45 2.49
C GLN A 105 -5.20 -17.93 2.61
N GLN A 106 -5.97 -17.48 3.59
CA GLN A 106 -6.10 -16.07 3.96
C GLN A 106 -5.94 -15.92 5.47
N LEU A 107 -4.90 -15.19 5.89
CA LEU A 107 -4.70 -14.81 7.29
C LEU A 107 -5.42 -13.48 7.56
N ARG A 108 -6.32 -13.46 8.54
CA ARG A 108 -7.16 -12.29 8.86
C ARG A 108 -7.08 -11.92 10.33
N ALA A 109 -7.27 -10.64 10.64
CA ALA A 109 -7.46 -10.21 12.01
C ALA A 109 -8.79 -10.73 12.58
N GLY A 110 -8.78 -11.04 13.86
CA GLY A 110 -9.97 -11.42 14.62
C GLY A 110 -9.69 -11.45 16.10
N ASP A 111 -10.53 -12.16 16.84
CA ASP A 111 -10.38 -12.36 18.27
C ASP A 111 -10.32 -13.86 18.63
N GLY A 112 -10.15 -14.10 19.92
CA GLY A 112 -10.06 -15.42 20.50
C GLY A 112 -11.27 -16.28 20.20
N ALA A 113 -12.47 -15.70 20.27
CA ALA A 113 -13.72 -16.41 20.01
C ALA A 113 -13.82 -16.84 18.54
N ALA A 114 -13.43 -15.96 17.60
CA ALA A 114 -13.44 -16.26 16.17
C ALA A 114 -12.46 -17.40 15.78
N THR A 115 -11.44 -17.69 16.59
CA THR A 115 -10.55 -18.84 16.35
C THR A 115 -11.25 -20.19 16.50
N GLY A 116 -12.35 -20.25 17.27
CA GLY A 116 -13.00 -21.51 17.66
C GLY A 116 -12.22 -22.32 18.71
N LEU A 117 -11.11 -21.79 19.24
CA LEU A 117 -10.23 -22.47 20.19
C LEU A 117 -10.50 -21.99 21.61
N LYS A 118 -11.01 -22.89 22.47
CA LYS A 118 -11.42 -22.56 23.86
C LYS A 118 -10.35 -21.83 24.67
N TRP A 119 -9.08 -22.22 24.52
CA TRP A 119 -7.96 -21.62 25.26
C TRP A 119 -7.60 -20.22 24.81
N LEU A 120 -8.03 -19.83 23.61
CA LEU A 120 -7.82 -18.50 23.06
C LEU A 120 -9.04 -17.60 23.23
N ALA A 121 -10.21 -18.13 23.60
CA ALA A 121 -11.51 -17.46 23.52
C ALA A 121 -11.55 -16.01 24.06
N ASP A 122 -10.86 -15.73 25.16
CA ASP A 122 -10.86 -14.41 25.79
C ASP A 122 -9.84 -13.41 25.21
N LYS A 123 -8.96 -13.87 24.31
CA LYS A 123 -7.99 -13.02 23.62
C LYS A 123 -8.69 -12.08 22.64
N LYS A 124 -8.12 -10.89 22.45
CA LYS A 124 -8.70 -9.84 21.58
C LYS A 124 -7.82 -9.46 20.39
N ASN A 125 -6.60 -9.96 20.37
CA ASN A 125 -5.61 -9.65 19.36
C ASN A 125 -5.15 -10.99 18.77
N CYS A 126 -5.86 -11.44 17.73
CA CYS A 126 -5.61 -12.72 17.10
C CYS A 126 -5.56 -12.58 15.58
N LEU A 127 -4.83 -13.49 14.96
CA LEU A 127 -4.83 -13.75 13.52
C LEU A 127 -5.37 -15.16 13.27
N ILE A 128 -6.18 -15.30 12.25
CA ILE A 128 -6.98 -16.51 11.99
C ILE A 128 -6.85 -16.87 10.53
N VAL A 129 -6.55 -18.14 10.27
CA VAL A 129 -6.57 -18.72 8.91
C VAL A 129 -7.92 -19.39 8.66
N ALA A 130 -8.33 -20.25 9.60
CA ALA A 130 -9.60 -20.96 9.59
C ALA A 130 -10.10 -21.20 11.03
N THR A 131 -11.35 -21.61 11.18
CA THR A 131 -11.84 -22.12 12.48
C THR A 131 -11.00 -23.33 12.88
N GLY A 132 -10.45 -23.30 14.09
CA GLY A 132 -9.49 -24.29 14.58
C GLY A 132 -8.02 -23.94 14.33
N GLU A 133 -7.73 -22.90 13.55
CA GLU A 133 -6.37 -22.42 13.28
C GLU A 133 -6.27 -20.90 13.50
N GLY A 134 -5.81 -20.53 14.70
CA GLY A 134 -5.60 -19.14 15.06
C GLY A 134 -4.46 -18.94 16.05
N TYR A 135 -3.93 -17.73 16.04
CA TYR A 135 -2.76 -17.33 16.80
C TYR A 135 -3.01 -15.98 17.46
N CYS A 136 -2.76 -15.86 18.76
CA CYS A 136 -3.02 -14.65 19.52
C CYS A 136 -1.75 -14.09 20.18
N ARG A 137 -1.83 -12.82 20.59
CA ARG A 137 -0.83 -12.13 21.42
C ARG A 137 -1.50 -11.36 22.55
#